data_AF-A0A021VU43-F1
#
_entry.id   AF-A0A021VU43-F1
#
_cell.length_a   1.000
_cell.length_b   1.000
_cell.length_c   1.000
_cell.angle_alpha   90.00
_cell.angle_beta   90.00
_cell.angle_gamma   90.00
#
_symmetry.space_group_name_H-M   'P 1'
#
loop_
_entity.id
_entity.type
_entity.pdbx_description
1 polymer ?
#
loop_
_entity_poly.entity_id
_entity_poly.type
_entity_poly.pdbx_seq_one_letter_code
_entity_poly.pdbx_strand_id
1 'polypeptide(L)'
;MTLRDQLAAKRRRHVTVTVQVSDHTDDAQRAAAARVLLLAAQADPARIGELPDLERAEADAAAALAAHFVPVQFAQLADEDFEALVAAHTGNDGIDQTTLLPALAAACAVDEDLRDEEWWAEQLDPRSPVWGPGERDQLYYRLYTELHYLVPAEAVGKG
;
A
#
# COMPACT_ATOMS: atom_id res chain seq x y z
N MET A 1 27.73 -2.79 -12.09
CA MET A 1 26.66 -3.73 -11.72
C MET A 1 26.91 -5.06 -12.42
N THR A 2 27.01 -6.18 -11.69
CA THR A 2 27.36 -7.50 -12.24
C THR A 2 26.13 -8.37 -12.52
N LEU A 3 26.27 -9.41 -13.35
CA LEU A 3 25.22 -10.42 -13.58
C LEU A 3 24.78 -11.12 -12.29
N ARG A 4 25.70 -11.26 -11.32
CA ARG A 4 25.43 -11.83 -10.00
C ARG A 4 24.53 -10.90 -9.18
N ASP A 5 24.76 -9.59 -9.24
CA ASP A 5 23.93 -8.59 -8.57
C ASP A 5 22.52 -8.54 -9.18
N GLN A 6 22.42 -8.66 -10.51
CA GLN A 6 21.14 -8.72 -11.21
C GLN A 6 20.33 -9.99 -10.86
N LEU A 7 21.01 -11.14 -10.73
CA LEU A 7 20.37 -12.39 -10.29
C LEU A 7 19.97 -12.36 -8.81
N ALA A 8 20.77 -11.71 -7.96
CA ALA A 8 20.42 -11.48 -6.56
C ALA A 8 19.20 -10.56 -6.45
N ALA A 9 19.19 -9.44 -7.20
CA ALA A 9 18.06 -8.51 -7.28
C ALA A 9 16.76 -9.21 -7.72
N LYS A 10 16.81 -10.09 -8.73
CA LYS A 10 15.65 -10.88 -9.17
C LYS A 10 15.10 -11.85 -8.12
N ARG A 11 15.88 -12.22 -7.11
CA ARG A 11 15.45 -13.11 -6.02
C ARG A 11 14.97 -12.36 -4.78
N ARG A 12 15.09 -11.03 -4.78
CA ARG A 12 14.65 -10.20 -3.65
C ARG A 12 13.14 -10.33 -3.48
N ARG A 13 12.68 -10.19 -2.24
CA ARG A 13 11.26 -10.21 -1.93
C ARG A 13 10.59 -8.99 -2.55
N HIS A 14 9.31 -9.15 -2.88
CA HIS A 14 8.49 -8.07 -3.39
C HIS A 14 7.18 -8.03 -2.61
N VAL A 15 6.65 -6.84 -2.43
CA VAL A 15 5.31 -6.62 -1.89
C VAL A 15 4.58 -5.62 -2.76
N THR A 16 3.28 -5.83 -2.96
CA THR A 16 2.41 -4.84 -3.60
C THR A 16 1.59 -4.17 -2.51
N VAL A 17 1.69 -2.85 -2.41
CA VAL A 17 0.90 -2.04 -1.49
C VAL A 17 -0.05 -1.19 -2.31
N THR A 18 -1.31 -1.13 -1.90
CA THR A 18 -2.31 -0.27 -2.52
C THR A 18 -2.16 1.13 -1.94
N VAL A 19 -1.79 2.09 -2.78
CA VAL A 19 -1.46 3.45 -2.40
C VAL A 19 -2.59 4.38 -2.82
N GLN A 20 -3.08 5.20 -1.88
CA GLN A 20 -4.05 6.24 -2.19
C GLN A 20 -3.36 7.41 -2.91
N VAL A 21 -3.89 7.80 -4.07
CA VAL A 21 -3.34 8.87 -4.91
C VAL A 21 -4.22 10.13 -4.97
N SER A 22 -5.42 10.08 -4.40
CA SER A 22 -6.33 11.22 -4.29
C SER A 22 -7.35 11.02 -3.17
N ASP A 23 -8.06 12.08 -2.77
CA ASP A 23 -9.15 11.98 -1.79
C ASP A 23 -10.30 11.13 -2.35
N HIS A 24 -10.69 10.10 -1.59
CA HIS A 24 -11.67 9.09 -1.97
C HIS A 24 -12.98 9.20 -1.17
N THR A 25 -13.14 10.24 -0.34
CA THR A 25 -14.23 10.35 0.64
C THR A 25 -15.61 10.20 0.02
N ASP A 26 -15.89 10.94 -1.06
CA ASP A 26 -17.20 10.94 -1.72
C ASP A 26 -17.50 9.60 -2.41
N ASP A 27 -16.49 8.98 -3.02
CA ASP A 27 -16.63 7.67 -3.67
C ASP A 27 -16.76 6.53 -2.64
N ALA A 28 -16.12 6.64 -1.48
CA ALA A 28 -16.31 5.70 -0.38
C ALA A 28 -17.73 5.77 0.19
N GLN A 29 -18.27 6.97 0.38
CA GLN A 29 -19.66 7.13 0.81
C GLN A 29 -20.64 6.56 -0.20
N ARG A 30 -20.42 6.81 -1.50
CA ARG A 30 -21.23 6.25 -2.59
C ARG A 30 -21.17 4.74 -2.64
N ALA A 31 -19.98 4.14 -2.55
CA ALA A 31 -19.79 2.70 -2.53
C ALA A 31 -20.48 2.05 -1.31
N ALA A 32 -20.33 2.64 -0.12
CA ALA A 32 -21.00 2.18 1.09
C ALA A 32 -22.53 2.24 0.96
N ALA A 33 -23.08 3.34 0.44
CA ALA A 33 -24.51 3.50 0.23
C ALA A 33 -25.05 2.48 -0.79
N ALA A 34 -24.36 2.29 -1.92
CA ALA A 34 -24.74 1.30 -2.94
C ALA A 34 -24.73 -0.13 -2.37
N ARG A 35 -23.73 -0.48 -1.57
CA ARG A 35 -23.65 -1.78 -0.88
C ARG A 35 -24.82 -1.99 0.08
N VAL A 36 -25.18 -0.98 0.87
CA VAL A 36 -26.33 -1.06 1.80
C VAL A 36 -27.64 -1.27 1.03
N LEU A 37 -27.84 -0.56 -0.08
CA LEU A 37 -29.04 -0.71 -0.91
C LEU A 37 -29.13 -2.11 -1.53
N LEU A 38 -28.02 -2.65 -2.03
CA LEU A 38 -27.96 -4.02 -2.56
C LEU A 38 -28.30 -5.05 -1.48
N LEU A 39 -27.69 -4.95 -0.30
CA LEU A 39 -27.97 -5.87 0.82
C LEU A 39 -29.44 -5.79 1.26
N ALA A 40 -30.02 -4.59 1.31
CA ALA A 40 -31.43 -4.41 1.64
C ALA A 40 -32.36 -5.05 0.60
N ALA A 41 -32.04 -4.94 -0.70
CA ALA A 41 -32.82 -5.57 -1.75
C ALA A 41 -32.67 -7.09 -1.76
N GLN A 42 -31.48 -7.63 -1.44
CA GLN A 42 -31.25 -9.07 -1.31
C GLN A 42 -32.06 -9.70 -0.17
N ALA A 43 -32.35 -8.93 0.88
CA ALA A 43 -33.16 -9.36 2.02
C ALA A 43 -34.68 -9.29 1.77
N ASP A 44 -35.13 -8.68 0.67
CA ASP A 44 -36.55 -8.46 0.37
C ASP A 44 -36.96 -9.15 -0.96
N PRO A 45 -37.73 -10.25 -0.90
CA PRO A 45 -38.23 -10.94 -2.10
C PRO A 45 -39.05 -10.06 -3.05
N ALA A 46 -39.68 -8.98 -2.55
CA ALA A 46 -40.44 -8.05 -3.38
C ALA A 46 -39.55 -7.21 -4.31
N ARG A 47 -38.25 -7.12 -4.02
CA ARG A 47 -37.29 -6.28 -4.75
C ARG A 47 -36.33 -7.06 -5.65
N ILE A 48 -36.59 -8.36 -5.88
CA ILE A 48 -35.78 -9.22 -6.76
C ILE A 48 -35.58 -8.61 -8.15
N GLY A 49 -36.58 -7.92 -8.69
CA GLY A 49 -36.51 -7.27 -10.00
C GLY A 49 -35.51 -6.11 -10.07
N GLU A 50 -35.14 -5.52 -8.93
CA GLU A 50 -34.19 -4.39 -8.84
C GLU A 50 -32.73 -4.86 -8.70
N LEU A 51 -32.50 -6.13 -8.38
CA LEU A 51 -31.16 -6.65 -8.08
C LEU A 51 -30.13 -6.40 -9.19
N PRO A 52 -30.42 -6.65 -10.49
CA PRO A 52 -29.43 -6.44 -11.53
C PRO A 52 -28.95 -4.99 -11.66
N ASP A 53 -29.85 -4.02 -11.43
CA ASP A 53 -29.49 -2.60 -11.49
C ASP A 53 -28.72 -2.16 -10.24
N LEU A 54 -29.06 -2.69 -9.07
CA LEU A 54 -28.34 -2.42 -7.83
C LEU A 54 -26.94 -3.07 -7.82
N GLU A 55 -26.79 -4.26 -8.39
CA GLU A 55 -25.49 -4.91 -8.58
C GLU A 55 -24.59 -4.09 -9.50
N ARG A 56 -25.14 -3.54 -10.59
CA ARG A 56 -24.40 -2.64 -11.48
C ARG A 56 -24.00 -1.35 -10.76
N ALA A 57 -24.92 -0.73 -10.03
CA ALA A 57 -24.64 0.51 -9.29
C ALA A 57 -23.56 0.30 -8.21
N GLU A 58 -23.57 -0.84 -7.51
CA GLU A 58 -22.53 -1.20 -6.54
C GLU A 58 -21.19 -1.41 -7.22
N ALA A 59 -21.15 -2.13 -8.35
CA ALA A 59 -19.93 -2.34 -9.12
C ALA A 59 -19.34 -1.02 -9.65
N ASP A 60 -20.18 -0.12 -10.18
CA ASP A 60 -19.77 1.19 -10.69
C ASP A 60 -19.21 2.08 -9.56
N ALA A 61 -19.87 2.10 -8.39
CA ALA A 61 -19.40 2.84 -7.23
C ALA A 61 -18.09 2.26 -6.66
N ALA A 62 -17.96 0.93 -6.62
CA ALA A 62 -16.74 0.26 -6.21
C ALA A 62 -15.58 0.53 -7.19
N ALA A 63 -15.85 0.56 -8.50
CA ALA A 63 -14.86 0.90 -9.51
C ALA A 63 -14.41 2.37 -9.40
N ALA A 64 -15.34 3.29 -9.15
CA ALA A 64 -15.01 4.70 -8.92
C ALA A 64 -14.13 4.87 -7.66
N LEU A 65 -14.48 4.19 -6.56
CA LEU A 65 -13.65 4.16 -5.37
C LEU A 65 -12.25 3.59 -5.65
N ALA A 66 -12.17 2.47 -6.37
CA ALA A 66 -10.90 1.83 -6.69
C ALA A 66 -9.96 2.72 -7.53
N ALA A 67 -10.50 3.65 -8.33
CA ALA A 67 -9.70 4.57 -9.15
C ALA A 67 -8.84 5.56 -8.32
N HIS A 68 -9.15 5.73 -7.03
CA HIS A 68 -8.34 6.55 -6.11
C HIS A 68 -7.11 5.82 -5.57
N PHE A 69 -6.95 4.54 -5.92
CA PHE A 69 -5.90 3.69 -5.39
C PHE A 69 -5.09 3.05 -6.52
N VAL A 70 -3.78 3.05 -6.37
CA VAL A 70 -2.85 2.47 -7.34
C VAL A 70 -2.04 1.38 -6.64
N PRO A 71 -1.96 0.16 -7.19
CA PRO A 71 -1.05 -0.85 -6.67
C PRO A 71 0.39 -0.46 -7.01
N VAL A 72 1.21 -0.21 -5.98
CA VAL A 72 2.63 0.10 -6.12
C VAL A 72 3.45 -1.13 -5.70
N GLN A 73 4.39 -1.51 -6.56
CA GLN A 73 5.30 -2.63 -6.30
C GLN A 73 6.58 -2.12 -5.64
N PHE A 74 6.93 -2.75 -4.52
CA PHE A 74 8.18 -2.51 -3.81
C PHE A 74 9.03 -3.78 -3.83
N ALA A 75 10.34 -3.62 -3.96
CA ALA A 75 11.33 -4.67 -3.88
C ALA A 75 12.22 -4.45 -2.66
N GLN A 76 12.60 -5.55 -2.01
CA GLN A 76 13.54 -5.50 -0.91
C GLN A 76 14.86 -4.87 -1.38
N LEU A 77 15.48 -4.08 -0.51
CA LEU A 77 16.84 -3.58 -0.73
C LEU A 77 17.86 -4.70 -0.51
N ALA A 78 19.13 -4.45 -0.83
CA ALA A 78 20.17 -5.29 -0.25
C ALA A 78 20.23 -5.05 1.26
N ASP A 79 20.60 -6.07 2.04
CA ASP A 79 20.66 -5.94 3.51
C ASP A 79 21.58 -4.78 3.93
N GLU A 80 22.73 -4.62 3.25
CA GLU A 80 23.68 -3.51 3.49
C GLU A 80 23.07 -2.14 3.17
N ASP A 81 22.33 -2.01 2.06
CA ASP A 81 21.66 -0.76 1.66
C ASP A 81 20.55 -0.40 2.64
N PHE A 82 19.79 -1.40 3.08
CA PHE A 82 18.72 -1.23 4.07
C PHE A 82 19.27 -0.82 5.44
N GLU A 83 20.31 -1.50 5.94
CA GLU A 83 20.95 -1.17 7.21
C GLU A 83 21.55 0.23 7.18
N ALA A 84 22.19 0.63 6.06
CA ALA A 84 22.71 1.98 5.89
C ALA A 84 21.60 3.03 5.90
N LEU A 85 20.47 2.77 5.22
CA LEU A 85 19.31 3.65 5.21
C LEU A 85 18.74 3.80 6.63
N VAL A 86 18.48 2.69 7.33
CA VAL A 86 17.94 2.74 8.70
C VAL A 86 18.90 3.48 9.64
N ALA A 87 20.21 3.24 9.53
CA ALA A 87 21.21 3.94 10.35
C ALA A 87 21.21 5.46 10.10
N ALA A 88 21.01 5.91 8.86
CA ALA A 88 20.93 7.34 8.53
C ALA A 88 19.73 8.04 9.19
N HIS A 89 18.66 7.31 9.48
CA HIS A 89 17.44 7.81 10.12
C HIS A 89 17.27 7.36 11.58
N THR A 90 18.35 6.84 12.20
CA THR A 90 18.36 6.45 13.61
C THR A 90 19.13 7.49 14.43
N GLY A 91 18.43 8.18 15.32
CA GLY A 91 19.02 9.13 16.26
C GLY A 91 19.16 8.57 17.68
N ASN A 92 19.52 9.44 18.63
CA ASN A 92 19.62 9.06 20.05
C ASN A 92 18.28 8.60 20.65
N ASP A 93 17.16 9.07 20.10
CA ASP A 93 15.80 8.74 20.54
C ASP A 93 15.20 7.54 19.80
N GLY A 94 16.00 6.85 18.96
CA GLY A 94 15.58 5.71 18.15
C GLY A 94 15.35 6.07 16.68
N ILE A 95 14.58 5.22 15.99
CA ILE A 95 14.27 5.37 14.57
C ILE A 95 13.23 6.49 14.39
N ASP A 96 13.56 7.50 13.59
CA ASP A 96 12.60 8.51 13.17
C ASP A 96 11.79 7.99 11.97
N GLN A 97 10.60 7.45 12.26
CA GLN A 97 9.71 6.91 11.23
C GLN A 97 9.24 7.98 10.24
N THR A 98 9.17 9.25 10.66
CA THR A 98 8.65 10.34 9.83
C THR A 98 9.58 10.63 8.66
N THR A 99 10.88 10.54 8.88
CA THR A 99 11.90 10.74 7.84
C THR A 99 12.31 9.43 7.17
N LEU A 100 12.29 8.30 7.89
CA LEU A 100 12.63 6.99 7.32
C LEU A 100 11.59 6.50 6.31
N LEU A 101 10.29 6.66 6.58
CA LEU A 101 9.26 6.06 5.73
C LEU A 101 9.29 6.59 4.28
N PRO A 102 9.40 7.91 4.03
CA PRO A 102 9.56 8.44 2.67
C PRO A 102 10.80 7.89 1.97
N ALA A 103 11.95 7.89 2.64
CA ALA A 103 13.20 7.39 2.10
C ALA A 103 13.12 5.90 1.77
N LEU A 104 12.47 5.11 2.62
CA LEU A 104 12.25 3.68 2.41
C LEU A 104 11.29 3.41 1.24
N ALA A 105 10.21 4.19 1.12
CA ALA A 105 9.28 4.08 0.00
C ALA A 105 9.98 4.38 -1.33
N ALA A 106 10.73 5.47 -1.41
CA ALA A 106 11.52 5.83 -2.59
C ALA A 106 12.55 4.77 -2.95
N ALA A 107 13.34 4.31 -1.98
CA ALA A 107 14.40 3.33 -2.22
C ALA A 107 13.86 1.96 -2.65
N CYS A 108 12.73 1.53 -2.08
CA CYS A 108 12.13 0.24 -2.38
C CYS A 108 11.28 0.24 -3.65
N ALA A 109 10.91 1.40 -4.21
CA ALA A 109 10.03 1.47 -5.36
C ALA A 109 10.66 0.83 -6.61
N VAL A 110 9.91 -0.12 -7.21
CA VAL A 110 10.32 -0.77 -8.46
C VAL A 110 10.17 0.21 -9.63
N ASP A 111 9.08 0.99 -9.63
CA ASP A 111 8.84 2.05 -10.59
C ASP A 111 9.82 3.21 -10.37
N GLU A 112 10.49 3.64 -11.43
CA GLU A 112 11.51 4.70 -11.38
C GLU A 112 10.88 6.07 -11.08
N ASP A 113 9.66 6.30 -11.57
CA ASP A 113 8.94 7.56 -11.36
C ASP A 113 8.53 7.74 -9.89
N LEU A 114 8.51 6.66 -9.11
CA LEU A 114 8.18 6.65 -7.69
C LEU A 114 9.41 6.62 -6.77
N ARG A 115 10.63 6.85 -7.30
CA ARG A 115 11.87 6.92 -6.50
C ARG A 115 12.19 8.31 -5.98
N ASP A 116 11.26 9.25 -6.10
CA ASP A 116 11.40 10.60 -5.57
C ASP A 116 11.04 10.63 -4.07
N GLU A 117 12.06 10.80 -3.22
CA GLU A 117 11.90 10.89 -1.76
C GLU A 117 11.13 12.14 -1.34
N GLU A 118 11.34 13.28 -2.00
CA GLU A 118 10.64 14.53 -1.67
C GLU A 118 9.14 14.37 -1.94
N TRP A 119 8.80 13.74 -3.07
CA TRP A 119 7.40 13.42 -3.37
C TRP A 119 6.77 12.54 -2.30
N TRP A 120 7.43 11.46 -1.87
CA TRP A 120 6.91 10.62 -0.78
C TRP A 120 6.79 11.37 0.54
N ALA A 121 7.71 12.27 0.85
CA ALA A 121 7.65 13.09 2.06
C ALA A 121 6.43 14.02 2.04
N GLU A 122 6.11 14.62 0.89
CA GLU A 122 4.90 15.42 0.71
C GLU A 122 3.63 14.59 0.88
N GLN A 123 3.58 13.39 0.27
CA GLN A 123 2.40 12.52 0.37
C GLN A 123 2.14 12.03 1.80
N LEU A 124 3.20 11.69 2.52
CA LEU A 124 3.16 11.08 3.85
C LEU A 124 3.18 12.10 5.00
N ASP A 125 3.24 13.40 4.70
CA ASP A 125 3.17 14.47 5.70
C ASP A 125 1.92 14.28 6.57
N PRO A 126 2.01 14.39 7.91
CA PRO A 126 0.85 14.28 8.81
C PRO A 126 -0.30 15.25 8.54
N ARG A 127 -0.07 16.30 7.77
CA ARG A 127 -1.05 17.30 7.35
C ARG A 127 -1.66 16.97 5.98
N SER A 128 -1.15 15.96 5.28
CA SER A 128 -1.73 15.49 4.01
C SER A 128 -3.16 15.01 4.26
N PRO A 129 -4.15 15.52 3.51
CA PRO A 129 -5.54 15.04 3.63
C PRO A 129 -5.73 13.67 2.97
N VAL A 130 -4.74 13.21 2.19
CA VAL A 130 -4.81 11.97 1.43
C VAL A 130 -4.42 10.78 2.28
N TRP A 131 -3.43 10.93 3.18
CA TRP A 131 -2.89 9.81 3.97
C TRP A 131 -3.22 9.91 5.46
N GLY A 132 -4.02 8.96 5.93
CA GLY A 132 -4.30 8.78 7.34
C GLY A 132 -3.11 8.21 8.13
N PRO A 133 -3.14 8.26 9.48
CA PRO A 133 -2.15 7.58 10.31
C PRO A 133 -2.07 6.08 10.04
N GLY A 134 -3.22 5.40 9.90
CA GLY A 134 -3.26 3.96 9.69
C GLY A 134 -2.66 3.50 8.36
N GLU A 135 -2.80 4.27 7.29
CA GLU A 135 -2.22 3.97 5.98
C GLU A 135 -0.69 4.11 6.01
N ARG A 136 -0.19 5.10 6.74
CA ARG A 136 1.26 5.32 6.92
C ARG A 136 1.87 4.23 7.79
N ASP A 137 1.22 3.86 8.88
CA ASP A 137 1.62 2.74 9.73
C ASP A 137 1.62 1.42 8.95
N GLN A 138 0.60 1.20 8.11
CA GLN A 138 0.52 0.02 7.25
C GLN A 138 1.64 0.01 6.22
N LEU A 139 1.91 1.12 5.54
CA LEU A 139 3.03 1.22 4.59
C LEU A 139 4.36 0.94 5.30
N TYR A 140 4.58 1.56 6.47
CA TYR A 140 5.78 1.32 7.28
C TYR A 140 5.92 -0.16 7.64
N TYR A 141 4.86 -0.80 8.13
CA TYR A 141 4.90 -2.23 8.44
C TYR A 141 5.24 -3.09 7.22
N ARG A 142 4.63 -2.82 6.06
CA ARG A 142 4.88 -3.57 4.83
C ARG A 142 6.32 -3.41 4.35
N LEU A 143 6.84 -2.18 4.36
CA LEU A 143 8.18 -1.90 3.84
C LEU A 143 9.27 -2.26 4.85
N TYR A 144 9.12 -1.91 6.11
CA TYR A 144 10.15 -2.17 7.13
C TYR A 144 10.10 -3.63 7.58
N THR A 145 8.94 -4.13 8.02
CA THR A 145 8.84 -5.46 8.64
C THR A 145 8.65 -6.56 7.60
N GLU A 146 7.63 -6.46 6.75
CA GLU A 146 7.28 -7.56 5.84
C GLU A 146 8.31 -7.78 4.75
N LEU A 147 8.75 -6.70 4.11
CA LEU A 147 9.68 -6.77 3.01
C LEU A 147 11.10 -7.16 3.46
N HIS A 148 11.57 -6.68 4.62
CA HIS A 148 12.96 -6.86 5.07
C HIS A 148 13.15 -7.91 6.18
N TYR A 149 12.16 -8.17 7.04
CA TYR A 149 12.34 -9.08 8.19
C TYR A 149 11.46 -10.34 8.20
N LEU A 150 10.28 -10.33 7.57
CA LEU A 150 9.42 -11.51 7.55
C LEU A 150 10.03 -12.60 6.65
N VAL A 151 10.34 -13.73 7.28
CA VAL A 151 10.70 -14.97 6.59
C VAL A 151 9.40 -15.58 6.04
N PRO A 152 9.32 -15.89 4.73
CA PRO A 152 8.15 -16.56 4.17
C PRO A 152 7.87 -17.86 4.91
N ALA A 153 6.62 -18.14 5.26
CA ALA A 153 6.24 -19.34 6.01
C ALA A 153 6.73 -20.65 5.34
N GLU A 154 6.93 -20.63 4.03
CA GLU A 154 7.45 -21.73 3.21
C GLU A 154 8.93 -22.06 3.49
N ALA A 155 9.71 -21.13 4.03
CA ALA A 155 11.13 -21.31 4.37
C ALA A 155 11.33 -21.88 5.79
N VAL A 156 10.29 -21.88 6.62
CA VAL A 156 10.29 -22.57 7.91
C VAL A 156 9.92 -24.03 7.60
N GLY A 157 10.92 -24.88 7.44
CA GLY A 157 10.73 -26.30 7.17
C GLY A 157 9.69 -26.89 8.12
N LYS A 158 8.70 -27.61 7.56
CA LYS A 158 7.69 -28.33 8.36
C LYS A 158 8.44 -29.27 9.32
N GLY A 159 8.40 -28.93 10.61
CA GLY A 159 8.83 -29.82 11.68
C GLY A 159 7.91 -31.02 11.81
#